data_AF-A0A183PKB5-F1
#
_entry.id   AF-A0A183PKB5-F1
#
_cell.length_a   1.000
_cell.length_b   1.000
_cell.length_c   1.000
_cell.angle_alpha   90.00
_cell.angle_beta   90.00
_cell.angle_gamma   90.00
#
_symmetry.space_group_name_H-M   'P 1'
#
loop_
_entity.id
_entity.type
_entity.pdbx_description
1 polymer ?
#
loop_
_entity_poly.entity_id
_entity_poly.type
_entity_poly.pdbx_seq_one_letter_code
_entity_poly.pdbx_strand_id
1 'polypeptide(L)' 'MQEKTTSIVAASAALSLNIHKGKSKILRYHTACTNSITIDGEHLEDVKTFTYLGSIIGEHGGSDADAKARIGKARAAFYN' A
#
# COMPACT_ATOMS: atom_id res chain seq x y z
N MET A 1 2.45 -2.03 17.11
CA MET A 1 2.03 -1.17 15.96
C MET A 1 2.95 0.03 15.78
N GLN A 2 3.28 0.76 16.86
CA GLN A 2 4.25 1.87 16.79
C GLN A 2 5.63 1.45 16.23
N GLU A 3 6.22 0.35 16.70
CA GLU A 3 7.54 -0.12 16.21
C GLU A 3 7.60 -0.31 14.68
N LYS A 4 6.57 -0.91 14.08
CA LYS A 4 6.48 -1.09 12.62
C LYS A 4 6.41 0.26 11.89
N THR A 5 5.70 1.23 12.45
CA THR A 5 5.58 2.59 11.87
C THR A 5 6.91 3.31 11.93
N THR A 6 7.61 3.25 13.06
CA THR A 6 8.96 3.81 13.21
C THR A 6 9.95 3.17 12.24
N SER A 7 9.88 1.85 12.06
CA SER A 7 10.72 1.13 11.09
C SER A 7 10.44 1.58 9.65
N ILE A 8 9.18 1.76 9.26
CA ILE A 8 8.80 2.25 7.92
C ILE A 8 9.31 3.67 7.69
N VAL A 9 9.19 4.56 8.68
CA VAL A 9 9.70 5.95 8.58
C VAL A 9 11.22 5.95 8.39
N ALA A 10 11.94 5.19 9.21
CA ALA A 10 13.40 5.09 9.10
C ALA A 10 13.85 4.50 7.76
N ALA A 11 13.20 3.44 7.28
CA ALA A 11 13.49 2.83 5.98
C ALA A 11 13.19 3.79 4.81
N SER A 12 12.08 4.53 4.88
CA SER A 12 11.73 5.53 3.86
C SER A 12 12.76 6.65 3.82
N ALA A 13 13.20 7.15 4.98
CA ALA A 13 14.26 8.15 5.06
C ALA A 13 15.59 7.64 4.49
N ALA A 14 15.98 6.40 4.80
CA ALA A 14 17.19 5.78 4.25
C ALA A 14 17.15 5.65 2.72
N LEU A 15 15.96 5.45 2.15
CA LEU A 15 15.72 5.39 0.71
C LEU A 15 15.42 6.76 0.07
N SER A 16 15.48 7.86 0.84
CA SER A 16 15.05 9.19 0.40
C SER A 16 13.61 9.23 -0.16
N LEU A 17 12.75 8.33 0.31
CA LEU A 17 11.34 8.26 -0.06
C LEU A 17 10.50 9.14 0.88
N ASN A 18 9.62 9.95 0.27
CA ASN A 18 8.71 10.80 1.03
C ASN A 18 7.38 10.09 1.31
N ILE A 19 7.00 9.97 2.58
CA ILE A 19 5.70 9.42 2.97
C ILE A 19 4.64 10.51 2.87
N HIS A 20 3.68 10.33 1.96
CA HIS A 20 2.58 11.29 1.80
C HIS A 20 1.41 10.93 2.72
N LYS A 21 1.36 11.57 3.90
CA LYS A 21 0.39 11.29 4.98
C LYS A 21 -1.06 11.25 4.50
N GLY A 22 -1.53 12.27 3.76
CA GLY A 22 -2.91 12.31 3.24
C GLY A 22 -3.26 11.30 2.12
N LYS A 23 -2.29 10.58 1.57
CA LYS A 23 -2.50 9.52 0.55
C LYS A 23 -2.25 8.12 1.13
N SER A 24 -1.57 8.05 2.26
CA SER A 24 -1.33 6.80 3.00
C SER A 24 -2.61 6.34 3.67
N LYS A 25 -2.94 5.06 3.49
CA LYS A 25 -4.11 4.43 4.09
C LYS A 25 -3.73 3.09 4.70
N ILE A 26 -4.45 2.68 5.72
CA ILE A 26 -4.28 1.38 6.37
C ILE A 26 -5.21 0.40 5.66
N LEU A 27 -4.64 -0.56 4.93
CA LEU A 27 -5.40 -1.66 4.34
C LEU A 27 -5.58 -2.76 5.39
N ARG A 28 -6.83 -3.05 5.76
CA ARG A 28 -7.13 -4.07 6.77
C ARG A 28 -7.22 -5.47 6.16
N TYR A 29 -6.44 -6.40 6.71
CA TYR A 29 -6.49 -7.81 6.37
C TYR A 29 -6.84 -8.58 7.63
N HIS A 30 -8.08 -9.08 7.74
CA HIS A 30 -8.56 -10.04 8.75
C HIS A 30 -8.60 -9.58 10.24
N THR A 31 -8.05 -8.43 10.62
CA THR A 31 -8.06 -7.96 12.03
C THR A 31 -9.14 -6.89 12.27
N ALA A 32 -9.86 -6.98 13.39
CA ALA A 32 -10.69 -5.87 13.86
C ALA A 32 -9.76 -4.76 14.38
N CYS A 33 -9.81 -3.58 13.77
CA CYS A 33 -8.91 -2.49 14.11
C CYS A 33 -9.11 -2.03 15.56
N THR A 34 -8.08 -2.17 16.38
CA THR A 34 -8.03 -1.61 17.74
C THR A 34 -7.00 -0.50 17.90
N ASN A 35 -6.18 -0.20 16.89
CA ASN A 35 -5.12 0.80 17.03
C ASN A 35 -5.10 1.78 15.85
N SER A 36 -5.39 3.03 16.16
CA SER A 36 -5.14 4.18 15.32
C SER A 36 -3.65 4.27 14.96
N ILE A 37 -3.29 4.16 13.69
CA ILE A 37 -1.89 4.40 13.25
C ILE A 37 -1.75 5.88 12.95
N THR A 38 -0.84 6.53 13.65
CA THR A 38 -0.50 7.94 13.45
C THR A 38 0.89 8.08 12.86
N ILE A 39 1.02 8.91 11.82
CA ILE A 39 2.32 9.34 11.29
C ILE A 39 2.43 10.84 11.59
N ASP A 40 3.44 11.21 12.38
CA ASP A 40 3.65 12.59 12.85
C ASP A 40 2.40 13.25 13.46
N GLY A 41 1.58 12.47 14.17
CA GLY A 41 0.33 12.94 14.77
C GLY A 41 -0.89 12.95 13.85
N GLU A 42 -0.74 12.68 12.55
CA GLU A 42 -1.88 12.52 11.62
C GLU A 42 -2.37 11.07 11.60
N HIS A 43 -3.67 10.89 11.81
CA HIS A 43 -4.31 9.58 11.74
C HIS A 43 -4.52 9.13 10.29
N LEU A 44 -4.13 7.90 9.96
CA LEU A 44 -4.36 7.34 8.64
C LEU A 44 -5.76 6.71 8.53
N GLU A 45 -6.40 6.89 7.38
CA GLU A 45 -7.71 6.29 7.08
C GLU A 45 -7.61 4.76 6.97
N ASP A 46 -8.57 4.05 7.58
CA ASP A 46 -8.74 2.60 7.43
C ASP A 46 -9.61 2.30 6.21
N VAL A 47 -9.10 1.47 5.29
CA VAL A 47 -9.82 1.10 4.07
C VAL A 47 -9.79 -0.41 3.84
N LYS A 48 -10.87 -0.93 3.26
CA LYS A 48 -10.98 -2.35 2.85
C LYS A 48 -10.32 -2.64 1.50
N THR A 49 -10.22 -1.60 0.66
CA THR A 49 -9.61 -1.64 -0.67
C THR A 49 -8.95 -0.31 -0.98
N PHE A 50 -7.82 -0.33 -1.68
CA PHE A 50 -7.12 0.86 -2.15
C PHE A 50 -6.64 0.65 -3.59
N THR A 51 -6.83 1.66 -4.44
CA THR A 51 -6.32 1.64 -5.80
C THR A 51 -4.91 2.22 -5.83
N TYR A 52 -3.93 1.38 -6.18
CA TYR A 52 -2.54 1.81 -6.34
C TYR A 52 -2.05 1.46 -7.74
N LEU A 53 -1.58 2.47 -8.48
CA LEU A 53 -1.05 2.32 -9.84
C LEU A 53 -1.99 1.57 -10.81
N GLY A 54 -3.31 1.72 -10.64
CA GLY A 54 -4.33 1.07 -11.46
C GLY A 54 -4.78 -0.31 -10.97
N SER A 55 -4.09 -0.88 -9.98
CA SER A 55 -4.44 -2.15 -9.36
C SER A 55 -5.32 -1.92 -8.13
N ILE A 56 -6.39 -2.70 -7.97
CA ILE A 56 -7.17 -2.70 -6.72
C ILE A 56 -6.49 -3.67 -5.76
N ILE A 57 -5.90 -3.10 -4.70
CA ILE A 57 -5.34 -3.86 -3.59
C ILE A 57 -6.43 -3.96 -2.54
N GLY A 58 -6.82 -5.17 -2.17
CA GLY A 58 -7.85 -5.42 -1.18
C GLY A 58 -7.45 -6.52 -0.23
N GLU A 59 -8.27 -6.75 0.79
CA GLU A 59 -8.12 -7.85 1.74
C GLU A 59 -7.95 -9.23 1.07
N HIS A 60 -8.44 -9.44 -0.14
CA HIS A 60 -8.37 -10.75 -0.80
C HIS A 60 -7.21 -10.86 -1.82
N GLY A 61 -6.23 -9.95 -1.79
CA GLY A 61 -5.01 -10.10 -2.59
C GLY A 61 -5.18 -9.93 -4.11
N GLY A 62 -6.25 -9.25 -4.56
CA GLY A 62 -6.58 -9.06 -5.99
C GLY A 62 -5.51 -8.35 -6.85
N SER A 63 -4.44 -7.84 -6.25
CA SER A 63 -3.31 -7.21 -6.95
C SER A 63 -2.49 -8.19 -7.79
N ASP A 64 -2.43 -9.48 -7.42
CA ASP A 64 -1.62 -10.46 -8.15
C ASP A 64 -2.16 -10.69 -9.57
N ALA A 65 -3.49 -10.83 -9.69
CA ALA A 65 -4.16 -10.97 -10.97
C ALA A 65 -3.94 -9.74 -11.87
N ASP A 66 -4.03 -8.53 -11.31
CA ASP A 66 -3.80 -7.30 -12.07
C ASP A 66 -2.33 -7.14 -12.49
N ALA A 67 -1.38 -7.46 -11.61
CA ALA A 67 0.04 -7.48 -11.93
C ALA A 67 0.34 -8.45 -13.08
N LYS A 68 -0.21 -9.67 -13.02
CA LYS A 68 -0.07 -10.68 -14.06
C LYS A 68 -0.66 -10.21 -15.40
N ALA A 69 -1.83 -9.57 -15.38
CA ALA A 69 -2.45 -8.99 -16.57
C ALA A 69 -1.59 -7.86 -17.18
N ARG A 70 -1.03 -6.97 -16.35
CA ARG A 70 -0.14 -5.89 -16.81
C ARG A 70 1.15 -6.42 -17.42
N ILE A 71 1.78 -7.43 -16.80
CA ILE A 71 2.97 -8.08 -17.34
C ILE A 71 2.65 -8.74 -18.68
N GLY A 72 1.48 -9.39 -18.82
CA GLY A 72 1.02 -9.98 -20.07
C GLY A 72 0.89 -8.94 -21.20
N LYS A 73 0.26 -7.79 -20.91
CA LYS A 73 0.15 -6.68 -21.87
C LYS A 73 1.50 -6.11 -22.27
N ALA A 74 2.39 -5.88 -21.32
CA ALA A 74 3.74 -5.39 -21.60
C ALA A 74 4.51 -6.36 -22.49
N ARG A 75 4.49 -7.67 -22.17
CA ARG A 75 5.11 -8.71 -23.01
C ARG A 75 4.56 -8.71 -24.43
N ALA A 76 3.23 -8.65 -24.59
CA ALA A 76 2.61 -8.60 -25.91
C ALA A 76 3.07 -7.39 -26.74
N ALA A 77 3.35 -6.24 -26.10
CA ALA A 77 3.87 -5.07 -26.79
C ALA A 77 5.33 -5.21 -27.26
N PHE A 78 6.13 -6.07 -26.63
CA PHE A 78 7.52 -6.34 -27.03
C PHE A 78 7.66 -7.44 -28.09
N TYR A 79 6.66 -8.30 -28.24
CA TYR A 79 6.65 -9.40 -29.21
C TYR A 79 5.77 -9.12 -30.45
N ASN A 80 5.29 -7.88 -30.62
CA ASN A 80 4.63 -7.39 -31.84
C ASN A 80 5.60 -6.57 -32.69
#